data_AF-A0A5C7EZN4-F1
#
_entry.id   AF-A0A5C7EZN4-F1
#
_cell.length_a   1.000
_cell.length_b   1.000
_cell.length_c   1.000
_cell.angle_alpha   90.00
_cell.angle_beta   90.00
_cell.angle_gamma   90.00
#
_symmetry.space_group_name_H-M   'P 1'
#
loop_
_entity.id
_entity.type
_entity.pdbx_description
1 polymer ?
#
loop_
_entity_poly.entity_id
_entity_poly.type
_entity_poly.pdbx_seq_one_letter_code
_entity_poly.pdbx_strand_id
1 'polypeptide(L)'
;MDHPLEIRIKKIQKNLQVLQTGIFDGKTCDELMKLLGLPLSGITIEEKKKNIQKKLGFAGKAVDGIFGVATLTRIESFLDLKLPDLPKGASLIISRKSAEMILEFEIGSHARYLSLYQHPIWPEGESGITIGIGYDLGYATQAKFKKDWESLLSPAVYNRLKTVVGLKAAHAKKALSTVKNLTIPLEAALEIFYTRSLSEYAALTAKTYPGIALLPPDAQGALLSLVYNRGSGLEGDSRVEMKNIRKWIFSKNLQKISEEIRNMKRLWPRSKGLRLRRDREADLVKNATYFLQPNDYIFV
;
A
#
# COMPACT_ATOMS: atom_id res chain seq x y z
N MET A 1 42.50 10.12 -16.24
CA MET A 1 41.09 10.50 -15.99
C MET A 1 40.30 9.21 -15.94
N ASP A 2 39.56 8.97 -14.86
CA ASP A 2 38.71 7.79 -14.75
C ASP A 2 37.65 7.80 -15.87
N HIS A 3 37.35 6.63 -16.41
CA HIS A 3 36.34 6.48 -17.45
C HIS A 3 34.96 6.92 -16.91
N PRO A 4 34.09 7.60 -17.69
CA PRO A 4 32.79 8.09 -17.20
C PRO A 4 31.91 7.01 -16.52
N LEU A 5 31.99 5.76 -16.98
CA LEU A 5 31.30 4.63 -16.34
C LEU A 5 31.92 4.25 -14.99
N GLU A 6 33.23 4.29 -14.85
CA GLU A 6 33.92 3.96 -13.61
C GLU A 6 33.53 4.94 -12.49
N ILE A 7 33.46 6.24 -12.80
CA ILE A 7 33.00 7.28 -11.87
C ILE A 7 31.57 6.99 -11.39
N ARG A 8 30.67 6.62 -12.30
CA ARG A 8 29.29 6.25 -11.99
C ARG A 8 29.23 5.01 -11.09
N ILE A 9 30.05 3.99 -11.38
CA ILE A 9 30.13 2.78 -10.55
C ILE A 9 30.64 3.12 -9.14
N LYS A 10 31.69 3.93 -9.01
CA LYS A 10 32.19 4.38 -7.69
C LYS A 10 31.10 5.13 -6.92
N LYS A 11 30.27 5.95 -7.58
CA LYS A 11 29.12 6.62 -6.95
C LYS A 11 28.06 5.64 -6.46
N ILE A 12 27.71 4.62 -7.26
CA ILE A 12 26.82 3.54 -6.85
C ILE A 12 27.38 2.81 -5.63
N GLN A 13 28.66 2.43 -5.66
CA GLN A 13 29.33 1.73 -4.56
C GLN A 13 29.36 2.56 -3.28
N LYS A 14 29.59 3.87 -3.39
CA LYS A 14 29.47 4.81 -2.28
C LYS A 14 28.06 4.81 -1.68
N ASN A 15 27.01 4.85 -2.50
CA ASN A 15 25.62 4.80 -2.04
C ASN A 15 25.30 3.47 -1.35
N LEU A 16 25.86 2.36 -1.84
CA LEU A 16 25.72 1.02 -1.25
C LEU A 16 26.60 0.81 0.00
N GLN A 17 27.43 1.79 0.38
CA GLN A 17 28.38 1.68 1.49
C GLN A 17 29.37 0.50 1.35
N VAL A 18 29.79 0.22 0.12
CA VAL A 18 30.83 -0.77 -0.21
C VAL A 18 32.10 -0.08 -0.73
N LEU A 19 33.19 -0.82 -0.86
CA LEU A 19 34.45 -0.29 -1.40
C LEU A 19 34.25 0.20 -2.84
N GLN A 20 34.77 1.37 -3.18
CA GLN A 20 34.63 2.01 -4.49
C GLN A 20 35.65 1.48 -5.50
N THR A 21 35.54 0.20 -5.86
CA THR A 21 36.47 -0.49 -6.78
C THR A 21 36.35 -0.03 -8.23
N GLY A 22 35.27 0.68 -8.61
CA GLY A 22 35.03 1.12 -9.99
C GLY A 22 34.52 0.02 -10.92
N ILE A 23 34.32 -1.20 -10.39
CA ILE A 23 33.73 -2.35 -11.11
C ILE A 23 32.59 -2.96 -10.30
N PHE A 24 31.65 -3.63 -10.96
CA PHE A 24 30.65 -4.45 -10.27
C PHE A 24 31.26 -5.78 -9.82
N ASP A 25 31.96 -5.73 -8.68
CA ASP A 25 32.52 -6.87 -7.96
C ASP A 25 31.44 -7.64 -7.19
N GLY A 26 31.84 -8.78 -6.61
CA GLY A 26 30.92 -9.67 -5.90
C GLY A 26 30.18 -8.97 -4.75
N LYS A 27 30.88 -8.10 -4.00
CA LYS A 27 30.28 -7.40 -2.85
C LYS A 27 29.28 -6.34 -3.28
N THR A 28 29.56 -5.63 -4.37
CA THR A 28 28.63 -4.67 -4.98
C THR A 28 27.38 -5.40 -5.48
N CYS A 29 27.54 -6.54 -6.16
CA CYS A 29 26.42 -7.35 -6.61
C CYS A 29 25.59 -7.90 -5.44
N ASP A 30 26.24 -8.34 -4.35
CA ASP A 30 25.54 -8.87 -3.17
C ASP A 30 24.67 -7.82 -2.50
N GLU A 31 25.17 -6.59 -2.32
CA GLU A 31 24.36 -5.54 -1.69
C GLU A 31 23.19 -5.13 -2.59
N LEU A 32 23.38 -5.06 -3.92
CA LEU A 32 22.28 -4.83 -4.87
C LEU A 32 21.24 -5.95 -4.82
N MET A 33 21.66 -7.21 -4.80
CA MET A 33 20.76 -8.34 -4.70
C MET A 33 19.94 -8.30 -3.41
N LYS A 34 20.60 -8.00 -2.29
CA LYS A 34 19.94 -7.83 -0.99
C LYS A 34 18.87 -6.73 -1.03
N LEU A 35 19.20 -5.55 -1.57
CA LEU A 35 18.23 -4.45 -1.73
C LEU A 35 17.08 -4.80 -2.67
N LEU A 36 17.35 -5.61 -3.69
CA LEU A 36 16.36 -6.09 -4.65
C LEU A 36 15.56 -7.32 -4.16
N GLY A 37 15.83 -7.80 -2.94
CA GLY A 37 15.17 -8.97 -2.34
C GLY A 37 15.49 -10.29 -3.05
N LEU A 38 16.68 -10.40 -3.65
CA LEU A 38 17.15 -11.59 -4.36
C LEU A 38 18.01 -12.48 -3.43
N PRO A 39 17.98 -13.82 -3.60
CA PRO A 39 18.76 -14.74 -2.79
C PRO A 39 20.27 -14.61 -3.06
N LEU A 40 21.10 -14.59 -2.01
CA LEU A 40 22.55 -14.30 -2.12
C LEU A 40 23.45 -15.53 -2.39
N SER A 41 22.95 -16.75 -2.17
CA SER A 41 23.81 -17.95 -2.07
C SER A 41 23.83 -18.81 -3.34
N GLY A 42 24.99 -19.43 -3.60
CA GLY A 42 25.14 -20.53 -4.57
C GLY A 42 25.25 -20.14 -6.04
N ILE A 43 25.42 -18.87 -6.38
CA ILE A 43 25.43 -18.41 -7.78
C ILE A 43 26.66 -17.56 -8.15
N THR A 44 27.10 -17.68 -9.41
CA THR A 44 28.26 -16.95 -9.96
C THR A 44 27.98 -15.45 -10.07
N ILE A 45 29.03 -14.62 -10.16
CA ILE A 45 28.86 -13.17 -10.33
C ILE A 45 28.08 -12.80 -11.59
N GLU A 46 28.22 -13.59 -12.67
CA GLU A 46 27.46 -13.41 -13.91
C GLU A 46 25.97 -13.63 -13.67
N GLU A 47 25.62 -14.70 -12.94
CA GLU A 47 24.23 -15.00 -12.59
C GLU A 47 23.64 -13.94 -11.65
N LYS A 48 24.43 -13.44 -10.69
CA LYS A 48 24.05 -12.28 -9.85
C LYS A 48 23.67 -11.08 -10.73
N LYS A 49 24.53 -10.74 -11.70
CA LYS A 49 24.31 -9.63 -12.63
C LYS A 49 23.04 -9.82 -13.48
N LYS A 50 22.85 -11.01 -14.05
CA LYS A 50 21.62 -11.33 -14.81
C LYS A 50 20.36 -11.21 -13.94
N ASN A 51 20.40 -11.69 -12.70
CA ASN A 51 19.25 -11.61 -11.80
C ASN A 51 18.95 -10.17 -11.37
N ILE A 52 19.97 -9.35 -11.13
CA ILE A 52 19.80 -7.89 -10.93
C ILE A 52 19.14 -7.25 -12.15
N GLN A 53 19.62 -7.54 -13.38
CA GLN A 53 19.01 -7.02 -14.61
C GLN A 53 17.53 -7.44 -14.74
N LYS A 54 17.19 -8.72 -14.55
CA LYS A 54 15.80 -9.17 -14.55
C LYS A 54 14.96 -8.38 -13.56
N LYS A 55 15.46 -8.18 -12.34
CA LYS A 55 14.74 -7.48 -11.28
C LYS A 55 14.61 -5.98 -11.53
N LEU A 56 15.54 -5.37 -12.25
CA LEU A 56 15.47 -4.00 -12.78
C LEU A 56 14.63 -3.89 -14.07
N GLY A 57 13.90 -4.95 -14.45
CA GLY A 57 12.96 -4.95 -15.56
C GLY A 57 13.58 -5.13 -16.95
N PHE A 58 14.81 -5.64 -17.05
CA PHE A 58 15.35 -6.09 -18.34
C PHE A 58 14.74 -7.46 -18.71
N ALA A 59 14.55 -7.71 -20.01
CA ALA A 59 13.97 -8.94 -20.52
C ALA A 59 14.69 -9.42 -21.79
N GLY A 60 14.55 -10.70 -22.11
CA GLY A 60 15.12 -11.31 -23.31
C GLY A 60 16.64 -11.13 -23.40
N LYS A 61 17.13 -10.73 -24.59
CA LYS A 61 18.56 -10.54 -24.87
C LYS A 61 19.23 -9.44 -24.04
N ALA A 62 18.46 -8.55 -23.41
CA ALA A 62 19.00 -7.49 -22.55
C ALA A 62 19.38 -7.98 -21.13
N VAL A 63 19.14 -9.26 -20.84
CA VAL A 63 19.59 -9.93 -19.60
C VAL A 63 20.88 -10.72 -19.91
N ASP A 64 21.95 -10.00 -20.16
CA ASP A 64 23.24 -10.52 -20.63
C ASP A 64 24.31 -10.59 -19.53
N GLY A 65 24.06 -10.03 -18.35
CA GLY A 65 25.02 -9.92 -17.26
C GLY A 65 26.04 -8.79 -17.47
N ILE A 66 25.90 -7.98 -18.52
CA ILE A 66 26.80 -6.88 -18.85
C ILE A 66 26.21 -5.57 -18.32
N PHE A 67 26.88 -4.97 -17.34
CA PHE A 67 26.43 -3.72 -16.72
C PHE A 67 26.94 -2.52 -17.53
N GLY A 68 26.32 -2.29 -18.67
CA GLY A 68 26.53 -1.11 -19.52
C GLY A 68 25.72 0.10 -19.07
N VAL A 69 25.76 1.18 -19.87
CA VAL A 69 25.14 2.49 -19.59
C VAL A 69 23.68 2.35 -19.11
N ALA A 70 22.87 1.53 -19.79
CA ALA A 70 21.45 1.35 -19.45
C ALA A 70 21.25 0.69 -18.07
N THR A 71 22.06 -0.33 -17.75
CA THR A 71 22.00 -1.01 -16.45
C THR A 71 22.39 -0.06 -15.33
N LEU A 72 23.46 0.73 -15.51
CA LEU A 72 23.87 1.74 -14.53
C LEU A 72 22.76 2.77 -14.32
N THR A 73 22.14 3.28 -15.38
CA THR A 73 21.04 4.25 -15.26
C THR A 73 19.88 3.67 -14.44
N ARG A 74 19.49 2.41 -14.67
CA ARG A 74 18.43 1.78 -13.86
C ARG A 74 18.85 1.51 -12.42
N ILE A 75 20.12 1.18 -12.16
CA ILE A 75 20.64 1.06 -10.79
C ILE A 75 20.64 2.42 -10.10
N GLU A 76 21.10 3.48 -10.77
CA GLU A 76 21.10 4.83 -10.22
C GLU A 76 19.69 5.32 -9.93
N SER A 77 18.74 5.12 -10.85
CA SER A 77 17.32 5.42 -10.60
C SER A 77 16.75 4.57 -9.48
N PHE A 78 17.12 3.28 -9.41
CA PHE A 78 16.70 2.41 -8.31
C PHE A 78 17.27 2.87 -6.98
N LEU A 79 18.51 3.39 -6.93
CA LEU A 79 19.18 3.87 -5.72
C LEU A 79 18.93 5.36 -5.44
N ASP A 80 18.14 6.03 -6.27
CA ASP A 80 17.76 7.40 -6.01
C ASP A 80 16.76 7.42 -4.85
N LEU A 81 17.08 8.19 -3.80
CA LEU A 81 16.25 8.30 -2.61
C LEU A 81 15.03 9.22 -2.84
N LYS A 82 14.87 9.73 -4.07
CA LYS A 82 13.79 10.62 -4.44
C LYS A 82 12.61 9.82 -5.00
N LEU A 83 11.51 9.85 -4.25
CA LEU A 83 10.22 9.36 -4.75
C LEU A 83 9.76 10.20 -5.93
N PRO A 84 9.00 9.62 -6.88
CA PRO A 84 8.42 10.39 -7.98
C PRO A 84 7.49 11.47 -7.43
N ASP A 85 7.28 12.53 -8.21
CA ASP A 85 6.36 13.60 -7.82
C ASP A 85 4.92 13.07 -7.81
N LEU A 86 4.13 13.53 -6.83
CA LEU A 86 2.72 13.15 -6.73
C LEU A 86 1.93 13.79 -7.89
N PRO A 87 1.20 13.00 -8.70
CA PRO A 87 0.30 13.56 -9.69
C PRO A 87 -0.86 14.32 -9.01
N LYS A 88 -1.47 15.25 -9.74
CA LYS A 88 -2.61 16.03 -9.24
C LYS A 88 -3.74 15.10 -8.78
N GLY A 89 -4.15 15.24 -7.53
CA GLY A 89 -5.23 14.47 -6.91
C GLY A 89 -4.77 13.28 -6.07
N ALA A 90 -3.53 12.82 -6.24
CA ALA A 90 -2.94 11.83 -5.34
C ALA A 90 -2.41 12.50 -4.06
N SER A 91 -2.56 11.81 -2.94
CA SER A 91 -2.08 12.22 -1.62
C SER A 91 -0.88 11.41 -1.15
N LEU A 92 -0.72 10.16 -1.62
CA LEU A 92 0.34 9.25 -1.23
C LEU A 92 0.87 8.45 -2.42
N ILE A 93 2.08 7.92 -2.23
CA ILE A 93 2.65 6.89 -3.09
C ILE A 93 2.79 5.65 -2.22
N ILE A 94 2.03 4.61 -2.54
CA ILE A 94 2.08 3.34 -1.82
C ILE A 94 2.66 2.27 -2.75
N SER A 95 3.14 1.17 -2.18
CA SER A 95 3.59 0.04 -2.99
C SER A 95 2.41 -0.84 -3.40
N ARG A 96 2.56 -1.55 -4.53
CA ARG A 96 1.62 -2.59 -4.95
C ARG A 96 1.31 -3.59 -3.84
N LYS A 97 2.34 -4.14 -3.20
CA LYS A 97 2.17 -5.10 -2.10
C LYS A 97 1.39 -4.52 -0.92
N SER A 98 1.53 -3.23 -0.63
CA SER A 98 0.77 -2.59 0.45
C SER A 98 -0.71 -2.40 0.07
N ALA A 99 -1.01 -2.07 -1.18
CA ALA A 99 -2.39 -1.97 -1.67
C ALA A 99 -3.08 -3.35 -1.66
N GLU A 100 -2.38 -4.39 -2.13
CA GLU A 100 -2.84 -5.78 -2.07
C GLU A 100 -3.08 -6.22 -0.62
N MET A 101 -2.16 -5.91 0.29
CA MET A 101 -2.32 -6.22 1.71
C MET A 101 -3.57 -5.54 2.32
N ILE A 102 -3.83 -4.27 1.98
CA ILE A 102 -5.05 -3.59 2.44
C ILE A 102 -6.28 -4.36 1.94
N LEU A 103 -6.35 -4.65 0.64
CA LEU A 103 -7.45 -5.40 0.04
C LEU A 103 -7.64 -6.77 0.71
N GLU A 104 -6.56 -7.53 0.90
CA GLU A 104 -6.59 -8.82 1.61
C GLU A 104 -7.18 -8.71 3.01
N PHE A 105 -6.90 -7.64 3.75
CA PHE A 105 -7.51 -7.47 5.08
C PHE A 105 -8.99 -7.15 5.03
N GLU A 106 -9.48 -6.54 3.95
CA GLU A 106 -10.89 -6.20 3.81
C GLU A 106 -11.72 -7.37 3.29
N ILE A 107 -11.21 -8.18 2.35
CA ILE A 107 -11.99 -9.26 1.71
C ILE A 107 -11.39 -10.66 1.84
N GLY A 108 -10.16 -10.79 2.34
CA GLY A 108 -9.41 -12.05 2.42
C GLY A 108 -8.92 -12.54 1.06
N SER A 109 -9.83 -12.78 0.12
CA SER A 109 -9.54 -13.13 -1.27
C SER A 109 -10.75 -12.81 -2.16
N HIS A 110 -10.53 -12.77 -3.47
CA HIS A 110 -11.62 -12.62 -4.45
C HIS A 110 -12.66 -13.74 -4.30
N ALA A 111 -12.22 -14.99 -4.12
CA ALA A 111 -13.12 -16.12 -3.90
C ALA A 111 -13.98 -15.95 -2.64
N ARG A 112 -13.36 -15.45 -1.55
CA ARG A 112 -14.07 -15.19 -0.30
C ARG A 112 -15.12 -14.09 -0.47
N TYR A 113 -14.80 -13.03 -1.21
CA TYR A 113 -15.77 -11.99 -1.55
C TYR A 113 -17.00 -12.55 -2.28
N LEU A 114 -16.78 -13.32 -3.35
CA LEU A 114 -17.84 -13.94 -4.14
C LEU A 114 -18.73 -14.87 -3.29
N SER A 115 -18.15 -15.55 -2.29
CA SER A 115 -18.90 -16.47 -1.43
C SER A 115 -19.61 -15.81 -0.23
N LEU A 116 -19.07 -14.72 0.33
CA LEU A 116 -19.49 -14.20 1.64
C LEU A 116 -19.80 -12.70 1.68
N TYR A 117 -19.21 -11.89 0.80
CA TYR A 117 -19.19 -10.41 0.96
C TYR A 117 -19.86 -9.65 -0.20
N GLN A 118 -20.34 -10.35 -1.23
CA GLN A 118 -21.00 -9.73 -2.39
C GLN A 118 -22.39 -9.16 -2.09
N HIS A 119 -22.95 -9.39 -0.89
CA HIS A 119 -24.29 -8.95 -0.51
C HIS A 119 -24.23 -7.80 0.50
N PRO A 120 -25.17 -6.84 0.44
CA PRO A 120 -25.25 -5.77 1.43
C PRO A 120 -25.39 -6.30 2.86
N ILE A 121 -24.66 -5.70 3.79
CA ILE A 121 -24.70 -6.02 5.22
C ILE A 121 -24.92 -4.77 6.07
N TRP A 122 -25.30 -4.95 7.33
CA TRP A 122 -25.26 -3.88 8.33
C TRP A 122 -24.33 -4.31 9.46
N PRO A 123 -23.16 -3.67 9.64
CA PRO A 123 -22.15 -4.09 10.62
C PRO A 123 -22.44 -3.61 12.05
N GLU A 124 -23.70 -3.26 12.34
CA GLU A 124 -24.19 -2.76 13.63
C GLU A 124 -23.75 -1.32 13.98
N GLY A 125 -24.10 -0.86 15.19
CA GLY A 125 -23.75 0.48 15.69
C GLY A 125 -24.39 1.63 14.90
N GLU A 126 -23.63 2.71 14.72
CA GLU A 126 -24.04 3.92 13.99
C GLU A 126 -23.85 3.80 12.46
N SER A 127 -23.42 2.64 11.97
CA SER A 127 -23.16 2.39 10.56
C SER A 127 -24.45 2.34 9.74
N GLY A 128 -24.34 2.65 8.45
CA GLY A 128 -25.36 2.35 7.46
C GLY A 128 -25.22 0.95 6.87
N ILE A 129 -26.00 0.68 5.82
CA ILE A 129 -25.82 -0.54 5.04
C ILE A 129 -24.49 -0.42 4.28
N THR A 130 -23.61 -1.40 4.46
CA THR A 130 -22.32 -1.48 3.77
C THR A 130 -22.42 -2.39 2.55
N ILE A 131 -21.84 -1.95 1.43
CA ILE A 131 -21.75 -2.69 0.17
C ILE A 131 -20.32 -2.74 -0.35
N GLY A 132 -20.04 -3.67 -1.26
CA GLY A 132 -18.72 -3.80 -1.86
C GLY A 132 -17.63 -3.99 -0.81
N ILE A 133 -16.53 -3.24 -0.94
CA ILE A 133 -15.40 -3.29 -0.02
C ILE A 133 -15.48 -2.09 0.93
N GLY A 134 -16.18 -2.27 2.05
CA GLY A 134 -16.25 -1.28 3.13
C GLY A 134 -16.99 0.03 2.81
N TYR A 135 -17.79 0.08 1.74
CA TYR A 135 -18.52 1.29 1.36
C TYR A 135 -19.81 1.43 2.18
N ASP A 136 -19.80 2.31 3.19
CA ASP A 136 -20.95 2.58 4.05
C ASP A 136 -21.92 3.58 3.39
N LEU A 137 -23.10 3.10 2.97
CA LEU A 137 -24.14 3.90 2.35
C LEU A 137 -24.77 4.93 3.30
N GLY A 138 -24.68 4.72 4.62
CA GLY A 138 -25.20 5.65 5.61
C GLY A 138 -24.41 6.94 5.70
N TYR A 139 -23.11 6.91 5.39
CA TYR A 139 -22.26 8.11 5.35
C TYR A 139 -22.13 8.71 3.94
N ALA A 140 -22.70 8.07 2.92
CA ALA A 140 -22.76 8.60 1.56
C ALA A 140 -23.96 9.56 1.37
N THR A 141 -23.77 10.57 0.51
CA THR A 141 -24.89 11.37 -0.01
C THR A 141 -25.43 10.73 -1.29
N GLN A 142 -26.68 11.06 -1.65
CA GLN A 142 -27.27 10.63 -2.93
C GLN A 142 -26.39 11.02 -4.14
N ALA A 143 -25.81 12.23 -4.11
CA ALA A 143 -24.93 12.71 -5.17
C ALA A 143 -23.61 11.92 -5.24
N LYS A 144 -23.01 11.61 -4.09
CA LYS A 144 -21.81 10.78 -4.02
C LYS A 144 -22.11 9.35 -4.49
N PHE A 145 -23.19 8.75 -4.00
CA PHE A 145 -23.60 7.40 -4.42
C PHE A 145 -23.84 7.31 -5.93
N LYS A 146 -24.52 8.32 -6.51
CA LYS A 146 -24.70 8.42 -7.96
C LYS A 146 -23.37 8.45 -8.69
N LYS A 147 -22.48 9.37 -8.32
CA LYS A 147 -21.16 9.53 -8.94
C LYS A 147 -20.31 8.25 -8.87
N ASP A 148 -20.41 7.54 -7.76
CA ASP A 148 -19.59 6.36 -7.51
C ASP A 148 -20.17 5.13 -8.24
N TRP A 149 -21.48 4.86 -8.12
CA TRP A 149 -22.03 3.54 -8.42
C TRP A 149 -22.96 3.47 -9.65
N GLU A 150 -23.46 4.59 -10.18
CA GLU A 150 -24.52 4.57 -11.22
C GLU A 150 -24.07 3.86 -12.50
N SER A 151 -22.83 4.06 -12.94
CA SER A 151 -22.29 3.41 -14.14
C SER A 151 -21.79 1.98 -13.93
N LEU A 152 -21.69 1.53 -12.66
CA LEU A 152 -21.09 0.23 -12.30
C LEU A 152 -22.13 -0.83 -11.93
N LEU A 153 -23.39 -0.42 -11.76
CA LEU A 153 -24.48 -1.29 -11.34
C LEU A 153 -25.59 -1.30 -12.37
N SER A 154 -26.35 -2.39 -12.43
CA SER A 154 -27.57 -2.40 -13.22
C SER A 154 -28.58 -1.39 -12.66
N PRO A 155 -29.44 -0.78 -13.51
CA PRO A 155 -30.43 0.18 -13.05
C PRO A 155 -31.33 -0.36 -11.94
N ALA A 156 -31.66 -1.66 -11.98
CA ALA A 156 -32.48 -2.32 -10.95
C ALA A 156 -31.77 -2.39 -9.58
N VAL A 157 -30.49 -2.77 -9.56
CA VAL A 157 -29.69 -2.84 -8.33
C VAL A 157 -29.45 -1.43 -7.78
N TYR A 158 -29.02 -0.50 -8.63
CA TYR A 158 -28.75 0.87 -8.26
C TYR A 158 -29.98 1.56 -7.65
N ASN A 159 -31.14 1.49 -8.31
CA ASN A 159 -32.35 2.15 -7.83
C ASN A 159 -32.81 1.60 -6.47
N ARG A 160 -32.63 0.29 -6.22
CA ARG A 160 -32.94 -0.30 -4.90
C ARG A 160 -31.97 0.17 -3.83
N LEU A 161 -30.66 0.15 -4.08
CA LEU A 161 -29.66 0.63 -3.13
C LEU A 161 -29.81 2.13 -2.83
N LYS A 162 -30.19 2.92 -3.84
CA LYS A 162 -30.43 4.36 -3.71
C LYS A 162 -31.43 4.69 -2.59
N THR A 163 -32.42 3.83 -2.35
CA THR A 163 -33.45 4.04 -1.30
C THR A 163 -32.91 3.96 0.13
N VAL A 164 -31.74 3.34 0.33
CA VAL A 164 -31.14 3.15 1.65
C VAL A 164 -29.92 4.04 1.91
N VAL A 165 -29.53 4.87 0.94
CA VAL A 165 -28.44 5.84 1.08
C VAL A 165 -28.79 6.88 2.14
N GLY A 166 -27.85 7.14 3.05
CA GLY A 166 -27.99 8.05 4.18
C GLY A 166 -28.69 7.45 5.40
N LEU A 167 -29.24 6.24 5.31
CA LEU A 167 -29.81 5.56 6.48
C LEU A 167 -28.71 5.01 7.38
N LYS A 168 -28.84 5.23 8.69
CA LYS A 168 -27.89 4.80 9.73
C LYS A 168 -28.58 4.05 10.85
N ALA A 169 -27.80 3.32 11.64
CA ALA A 169 -28.21 2.66 12.87
C ALA A 169 -29.50 1.83 12.70
N ALA A 170 -30.50 2.04 13.56
CA ALA A 170 -31.77 1.30 13.53
C ALA A 170 -32.52 1.41 12.19
N HIS A 171 -32.43 2.55 11.50
CA HIS A 171 -33.07 2.73 10.19
C HIS A 171 -32.40 1.86 9.12
N ALA A 172 -31.06 1.81 9.11
CA ALA A 172 -30.29 0.93 8.23
C ALA A 172 -30.59 -0.54 8.51
N LYS A 173 -30.59 -0.94 9.79
CA LYS A 173 -30.95 -2.30 10.21
C LYS A 173 -32.32 -2.73 9.68
N LYS A 174 -33.33 -1.87 9.83
CA LYS A 174 -34.70 -2.15 9.36
C LYS A 174 -34.77 -2.26 7.83
N ALA A 175 -34.04 -1.41 7.13
CA ALA A 175 -34.03 -1.38 5.67
C ALA A 175 -33.23 -2.52 5.02
N LEU A 176 -32.33 -3.20 5.75
CA LEU A 176 -31.46 -4.24 5.20
C LEU A 176 -32.24 -5.33 4.46
N SER A 177 -33.40 -5.75 4.97
CA SER A 177 -34.22 -6.79 4.33
C SER A 177 -34.65 -6.45 2.90
N THR A 178 -34.74 -5.16 2.56
CA THR A 178 -35.15 -4.69 1.22
C THR A 178 -34.02 -4.74 0.19
N VAL A 179 -32.77 -4.95 0.62
CA VAL A 179 -31.58 -4.93 -0.27
C VAL A 179 -30.63 -6.11 -0.05
N LYS A 180 -30.76 -6.90 1.01
CA LYS A 180 -29.83 -7.99 1.36
C LYS A 180 -29.63 -9.05 0.27
N ASN A 181 -30.58 -9.20 -0.65
CA ASN A 181 -30.51 -10.16 -1.75
C ASN A 181 -29.83 -9.58 -3.01
N LEU A 182 -29.44 -8.31 -3.00
CA LEU A 182 -28.71 -7.70 -4.10
C LEU A 182 -27.29 -8.23 -4.13
N THR A 183 -26.75 -8.41 -5.33
CA THR A 183 -25.36 -8.80 -5.55
C THR A 183 -24.59 -7.61 -6.08
N ILE A 184 -23.46 -7.32 -5.44
CA ILE A 184 -22.51 -6.29 -5.85
C ILE A 184 -21.37 -6.99 -6.58
N PRO A 185 -21.20 -6.78 -7.90
CA PRO A 185 -20.12 -7.39 -8.66
C PRO A 185 -18.75 -7.08 -8.05
N LEU A 186 -17.85 -8.07 -8.05
CA LEU A 186 -16.50 -7.88 -7.50
C LEU A 186 -15.76 -6.78 -8.24
N GLU A 187 -15.90 -6.72 -9.56
CA GLU A 187 -15.24 -5.75 -10.43
C GLU A 187 -15.68 -4.32 -10.08
N ALA A 188 -16.99 -4.10 -9.89
CA ALA A 188 -17.54 -2.83 -9.44
C ALA A 188 -17.03 -2.46 -8.03
N ALA A 189 -16.96 -3.43 -7.12
CA ALA A 189 -16.47 -3.22 -5.77
C ALA A 189 -14.97 -2.86 -5.73
N LEU A 190 -14.15 -3.51 -6.56
CA LEU A 190 -12.74 -3.21 -6.73
C LEU A 190 -12.51 -1.83 -7.36
N GLU A 191 -13.30 -1.47 -8.38
CA GLU A 191 -13.21 -0.15 -9.00
C GLU A 191 -13.49 0.96 -7.98
N ILE A 192 -14.54 0.82 -7.17
CA ILE A 192 -14.83 1.77 -6.09
C ILE A 192 -13.74 1.78 -5.02
N PHE A 193 -13.26 0.61 -4.61
CA PHE A 193 -12.21 0.49 -3.61
C PHE A 193 -10.96 1.26 -4.03
N TYR A 194 -10.46 1.03 -5.25
CA TYR A 194 -9.23 1.66 -5.72
C TYR A 194 -9.42 3.14 -6.10
N THR A 195 -10.52 3.49 -6.76
CA THR A 195 -10.69 4.83 -7.34
C THR A 195 -11.36 5.83 -6.39
N ARG A 196 -11.98 5.37 -5.30
CA ARG A 196 -12.67 6.22 -4.32
C ARG A 196 -12.15 5.98 -2.92
N SER A 197 -12.38 4.78 -2.37
CA SER A 197 -12.09 4.51 -0.96
C SER A 197 -10.62 4.70 -0.63
N LEU A 198 -9.72 4.10 -1.42
CA LEU A 198 -8.29 4.16 -1.16
C LEU A 198 -7.75 5.59 -1.26
N SER A 199 -8.25 6.38 -2.22
CA SER A 199 -7.86 7.79 -2.36
C SER A 199 -8.40 8.68 -1.25
N GLU A 200 -9.66 8.50 -0.83
CA GLU A 200 -10.24 9.23 0.30
C GLU A 200 -9.47 8.96 1.60
N TYR A 201 -9.14 7.68 1.86
CA TYR A 201 -8.33 7.31 3.02
C TYR A 201 -6.87 7.73 2.88
N ALA A 202 -6.31 7.81 1.67
CA ALA A 202 -4.97 8.35 1.45
C ALA A 202 -4.90 9.84 1.82
N ALA A 203 -5.87 10.64 1.38
CA ALA A 203 -6.00 12.04 1.76
C ALA A 203 -6.16 12.20 3.29
N LEU A 204 -7.01 11.35 3.90
CA LEU A 204 -7.20 11.35 5.35
C LEU A 204 -5.91 10.98 6.10
N THR A 205 -5.17 9.99 5.59
CA THR A 205 -3.89 9.54 6.16
C THR A 205 -2.84 10.63 6.06
N ALA A 206 -2.71 11.28 4.90
CA ALA A 206 -1.81 12.41 4.69
C ALA A 206 -2.11 13.58 5.63
N LYS A 207 -3.39 13.89 5.86
CA LYS A 207 -3.82 14.90 6.84
C LYS A 207 -3.50 14.49 8.28
N THR A 208 -3.70 13.22 8.62
CA THR A 208 -3.44 12.68 9.98
C THR A 208 -1.94 12.70 10.30
N TYR A 209 -1.12 12.44 9.29
CA TYR A 209 0.32 12.25 9.39
C TYR A 209 1.10 13.19 8.47
N PRO A 210 1.20 14.50 8.80
CA PRO A 210 2.00 15.43 8.01
C PRO A 210 3.45 14.93 7.83
N GLY A 211 3.96 14.99 6.59
CA GLY A 211 5.30 14.48 6.24
C GLY A 211 5.34 13.01 5.83
N ILE A 212 4.22 12.27 5.89
CA ILE A 212 4.16 10.86 5.48
C ILE A 212 4.63 10.62 4.04
N ALA A 213 4.39 11.56 3.13
CA ALA A 213 4.82 11.47 1.73
C ALA A 213 6.35 11.36 1.55
N LEU A 214 7.12 11.68 2.61
CA LEU A 214 8.58 11.55 2.62
C LEU A 214 9.08 10.18 3.11
N LEU A 215 8.18 9.31 3.57
CA LEU A 215 8.48 7.93 3.94
C LEU A 215 8.49 7.03 2.69
N PRO A 216 9.15 5.87 2.73
CA PRO A 216 9.08 4.94 1.62
C PRO A 216 7.66 4.39 1.41
N PRO A 217 7.29 3.96 0.19
CA PRO A 217 5.89 3.69 -0.17
C PRO A 217 5.24 2.57 0.64
N ASP A 218 6.02 1.58 1.08
CA ASP A 218 5.54 0.54 1.99
C ASP A 218 5.08 1.10 3.34
N ALA A 219 5.83 2.07 3.88
CA ALA A 219 5.49 2.72 5.13
C ALA A 219 4.26 3.62 4.95
N GLN A 220 4.15 4.31 3.81
CA GLN A 220 2.94 5.08 3.46
C GLN A 220 1.71 4.15 3.40
N GLY A 221 1.83 3.01 2.70
CA GLY A 221 0.76 2.03 2.57
C GLY A 221 0.38 1.34 3.87
N ALA A 222 1.35 1.03 4.75
CA ALA A 222 1.07 0.48 6.07
C ALA A 222 0.31 1.46 6.97
N LEU A 223 0.68 2.74 6.95
CA LEU A 223 -0.04 3.79 7.69
C LEU A 223 -1.42 4.07 7.08
N LEU A 224 -1.56 3.99 5.76
CA LEU A 224 -2.86 4.01 5.09
C LEU A 224 -3.74 2.85 5.57
N SER A 225 -3.22 1.62 5.61
CA SER A 225 -3.93 0.45 6.15
C SER A 225 -4.37 0.65 7.60
N LEU A 226 -3.50 1.22 8.43
CA LEU A 226 -3.80 1.53 9.83
C LEU A 226 -4.96 2.54 9.94
N VAL A 227 -4.92 3.63 9.17
CA VAL A 227 -5.99 4.65 9.17
C VAL A 227 -7.28 4.10 8.57
N TYR A 228 -7.21 3.26 7.53
CA TYR A 228 -8.38 2.57 6.98
C TYR A 228 -9.06 1.71 8.05
N ASN A 229 -8.29 0.92 8.81
CA ASN A 229 -8.82 0.04 9.84
C ASN A 229 -9.34 0.76 11.08
N ARG A 230 -8.67 1.84 11.48
CA ARG A 230 -8.88 2.47 12.79
C ARG A 230 -9.49 3.86 12.73
N GLY A 231 -9.60 4.45 11.55
CA GLY A 231 -9.87 5.88 11.38
C GLY A 231 -8.72 6.78 11.84
N SER A 232 -8.87 8.08 11.58
CA SER A 232 -7.85 9.12 11.80
C SER A 232 -7.76 9.70 13.21
N GLY A 233 -8.65 9.30 14.12
CA GLY A 233 -8.68 9.84 15.48
C GLY A 233 -7.38 9.58 16.25
N LEU A 234 -6.89 10.60 16.97
CA LEU A 234 -5.62 10.55 17.71
C LEU A 234 -5.78 10.75 19.23
N GLU A 235 -7.01 10.89 19.72
CA GLU A 235 -7.28 11.20 21.13
C GLU A 235 -7.77 9.97 21.91
N GLY A 236 -7.42 9.94 23.20
CA GLY A 236 -7.75 8.86 24.13
C GLY A 236 -6.70 7.76 24.23
N ASP A 237 -6.83 6.91 25.26
CA ASP A 237 -5.85 5.86 25.57
C ASP A 237 -5.64 4.87 24.42
N SER A 238 -6.71 4.55 23.69
CA SER A 238 -6.64 3.63 22.55
C SER A 238 -5.87 4.19 21.33
N ARG A 239 -5.45 5.47 21.37
CA ARG A 239 -4.80 6.19 20.26
C ARG A 239 -3.37 6.63 20.53
N VAL A 240 -2.81 6.30 21.70
CA VAL A 240 -1.46 6.72 22.13
C VAL A 240 -0.40 6.42 21.07
N GLU A 241 -0.35 5.19 20.57
CA GLU A 241 0.63 4.78 19.57
C GLU A 241 0.44 5.51 18.24
N MET A 242 -0.82 5.72 17.81
CA MET A 242 -1.12 6.46 16.58
C MET A 242 -0.66 7.91 16.70
N LYS A 243 -0.78 8.52 17.88
CA LYS A 243 -0.30 9.88 18.16
C LYS A 243 1.22 9.95 18.18
N ASN A 244 1.90 8.94 18.74
CA ASN A 244 3.35 8.86 18.76
C ASN A 244 3.96 8.74 17.35
N ILE A 245 3.32 7.99 16.45
CA ILE A 245 3.77 7.85 15.05
C ILE A 245 4.03 9.23 14.42
N ARG A 246 3.20 10.25 14.68
CA ARG A 246 3.42 11.61 14.13
C ARG A 246 4.82 12.15 14.43
N LYS A 247 5.36 11.91 15.62
CA LYS A 247 6.70 12.36 16.03
C LYS A 247 7.77 11.66 15.20
N TRP A 248 7.61 10.36 14.99
CA TRP A 248 8.60 9.52 14.31
C TRP A 248 8.65 9.76 12.81
N ILE A 249 7.55 10.22 12.20
CA ILE A 249 7.47 10.58 10.77
C ILE A 249 8.43 11.72 10.43
N PHE A 250 8.52 12.77 11.26
CA PHE A 250 9.44 13.89 11.00
C PHE A 250 10.90 13.44 10.93
N SER A 251 11.29 12.53 11.81
CA SER A 251 12.62 11.91 11.81
C SER A 251 12.78 10.73 10.84
N LYS A 252 11.71 10.38 10.09
CA LYS A 252 11.64 9.18 9.23
C LYS A 252 12.08 7.90 9.93
N ASN A 253 11.81 7.78 11.23
CA ASN A 253 12.26 6.66 12.05
C ASN A 253 11.35 5.45 11.87
N LEU A 254 11.60 4.67 10.81
CA LEU A 254 10.81 3.50 10.42
C LEU A 254 10.76 2.45 11.54
N GLN A 255 11.87 2.24 12.25
CA GLN A 255 11.93 1.32 13.36
C GLN A 255 10.93 1.70 14.46
N LYS A 256 10.93 2.97 14.90
CA LYS A 256 9.97 3.46 15.91
C LYS A 256 8.54 3.44 15.42
N ILE A 257 8.28 3.80 14.16
CA ILE A 257 6.92 3.70 13.58
C ILE A 257 6.43 2.24 13.63
N SER A 258 7.28 1.28 13.24
CA SER A 258 6.94 -0.15 13.28
C SER A 258 6.66 -0.65 14.70
N GLU A 259 7.40 -0.18 15.70
CA GLU A 259 7.21 -0.51 17.11
C GLU A 259 5.86 0.01 17.61
N GLU A 260 5.51 1.26 17.33
CA GLU A 260 4.20 1.82 17.70
C GLU A 260 3.04 1.01 17.09
N ILE A 261 3.12 0.66 15.79
CA ILE A 261 2.10 -0.17 15.14
C ILE A 261 1.96 -1.53 15.85
N ARG A 262 3.09 -2.18 16.17
CA ARG A 262 3.08 -3.49 16.83
C ARG A 262 2.57 -3.42 18.28
N ASN A 263 2.87 -2.32 18.98
CA ASN A 263 2.44 -2.10 20.37
C ASN A 263 0.92 -1.95 20.49
N MET A 264 0.24 -1.44 19.46
CA MET A 264 -1.23 -1.38 19.42
C MET A 264 -1.92 -2.74 19.59
N LYS A 265 -1.21 -3.86 19.43
CA LYS A 265 -1.74 -5.20 19.75
C LYS A 265 -2.22 -5.34 21.20
N ARG A 266 -1.76 -4.48 22.13
CA ARG A 266 -2.27 -4.42 23.51
C ARG A 266 -3.78 -4.18 23.57
N LEU A 267 -4.33 -3.50 22.57
CA LEU A 267 -5.75 -3.11 22.52
C LEU A 267 -6.66 -4.29 22.16
N TRP A 268 -6.10 -5.35 21.58
CA TRP A 268 -6.84 -6.54 21.18
C TRP A 268 -6.08 -7.82 21.52
N PRO A 269 -5.90 -8.14 22.81
CA PRO A 269 -5.09 -9.27 23.24
C PRO A 269 -5.61 -10.61 22.70
N ARG A 270 -6.93 -10.71 22.40
CA ARG A 270 -7.60 -11.93 21.94
C ARG A 270 -7.93 -11.94 20.44
N SER A 271 -7.76 -10.83 19.72
CA SER A 271 -8.11 -10.78 18.28
C SER A 271 -6.93 -11.22 17.42
N LYS A 272 -6.95 -12.48 16.97
CA LYS A 272 -5.91 -13.02 16.07
C LYS A 272 -5.78 -12.19 14.78
N GLY A 273 -6.91 -11.84 14.15
CA GLY A 273 -6.93 -11.08 12.90
C GLY A 273 -6.33 -9.68 13.02
N LEU A 274 -6.74 -8.90 14.03
CA LEU A 274 -6.21 -7.55 14.23
C LEU A 274 -4.72 -7.57 14.61
N ARG A 275 -4.29 -8.55 15.40
CA ARG A 275 -2.89 -8.73 15.76
C ARG A 275 -2.02 -9.06 14.54
N LEU A 276 -2.47 -9.99 13.69
CA LEU A 276 -1.80 -10.30 12.42
C LEU A 276 -1.72 -9.08 11.51
N ARG A 277 -2.80 -8.26 11.46
CA ARG A 277 -2.80 -7.00 10.71
C ARG A 277 -1.75 -6.02 11.21
N ARG A 278 -1.66 -5.80 12.52
CA ARG A 278 -0.61 -4.95 13.11
C ARG A 278 0.79 -5.49 12.81
N ASP A 279 1.00 -6.80 12.88
CA ASP A 279 2.30 -7.40 12.59
C ASP A 279 2.70 -7.21 11.12
N ARG A 280 1.81 -7.49 10.15
CA ARG A 280 2.10 -7.28 8.72
C ARG A 280 2.35 -5.81 8.38
N GLU A 281 1.57 -4.90 8.94
CA GLU A 281 1.80 -3.45 8.75
C GLU A 281 3.14 -3.00 9.35
N ALA A 282 3.48 -3.46 10.56
CA ALA A 282 4.77 -3.15 11.19
C ALA A 282 5.94 -3.72 10.38
N ASP A 283 5.81 -4.93 9.84
CA ASP A 283 6.83 -5.56 9.01
C ASP A 283 7.01 -4.84 7.67
N LEU A 284 5.92 -4.33 7.06
CA LEU A 284 6.02 -3.45 5.89
C LEU A 284 6.83 -2.19 6.20
N VAL A 285 6.52 -1.50 7.31
CA VAL A 285 7.27 -0.29 7.71
C VAL A 285 8.73 -0.62 7.99
N LYS A 286 9.00 -1.67 8.75
CA LYS A 286 10.36 -2.03 9.17
C LYS A 286 11.26 -2.36 7.98
N ASN A 287 10.71 -3.01 6.96
CA ASN A 287 11.41 -3.41 5.75
C ASN A 287 11.21 -2.42 4.58
N ALA A 288 10.61 -1.25 4.85
CA ALA A 288 10.31 -0.28 3.82
C ALA A 288 11.60 0.29 3.23
N THR A 289 11.62 0.38 1.90
CA THR A 289 12.73 0.95 1.14
C THR A 289 12.22 2.02 0.18
N TYR A 290 13.03 3.04 -0.07
CA TYR A 290 12.75 4.04 -1.10
C TYR A 290 12.85 3.47 -2.51
N PHE A 291 13.47 2.29 -2.62
CA PHE A 291 13.86 1.66 -3.86
C PHE A 291 12.81 0.66 -4.30
N LEU A 292 11.81 1.12 -5.05
CA LEU A 292 10.82 0.27 -5.72
C LEU A 292 10.99 0.34 -7.24
N GLN A 293 10.58 -0.73 -7.91
CA GLN A 293 10.48 -0.68 -9.37
C GLN A 293 9.40 0.34 -9.77
N PRO A 294 9.55 1.05 -10.90
CA PRO A 294 8.55 2.01 -11.37
C PRO A 294 7.12 1.45 -11.40
N ASN A 295 6.97 0.18 -11.77
CA ASN A 295 5.67 -0.49 -11.85
C ASN A 295 5.05 -0.85 -10.48
N ASP A 296 5.81 -0.74 -9.40
CA ASP A 296 5.35 -1.06 -8.04
C ASP A 296 4.83 0.18 -7.30
N TYR A 297 5.01 1.38 -7.85
CA TYR A 297 4.39 2.60 -7.31
C TYR A 297 2.90 2.64 -7.67
N ILE A 298 2.07 2.88 -6.66
CA ILE A 298 0.65 3.18 -6.82
C ILE A 298 0.40 4.57 -6.22
N PHE A 299 -0.17 5.47 -7.03
CA PHE A 299 -0.50 6.83 -6.63
C PHE A 299 -1.96 6.86 -6.18
N VAL A 300 -2.21 7.27 -4.94
CA VAL A 300 -3.55 7.23 -4.29
C VAL A 300 -3.89 8.53 -3.59
#